data_AF-A0A383E3Z8-F1
#
_entry.id   AF-A0A383E3Z8-F1
#
_cell.length_a   1.000
_cell.length_b   1.000
_cell.length_c   1.000
_cell.angle_alpha   90.00
_cell.angle_beta   90.00
_cell.angle_gamma   90.00
#
_symmetry.space_group_name_H-M   'P 1'
#
loop_
_entity.id
_entity.type
_entity.pdbx_description
1 polymer ?
#
loop_
_entity_poly.entity_id
_entity_poly.type
_entity_poly.pdbx_seq_one_letter_code
_entity_poly.pdbx_strand_id
1 'polypeptide(L)'
;YTFSSIVLLSEIGSTEQLIVKLAKKHSIPVVLLQHGLFYDDDVEEANNMNKFQGVFPVDSDETIVWGHIEKNHQLKNGIKEEKIQVLGNPYYDRIRNRPNPKTNHILLATSGPVIENSIDLTIETIEKNQATIKKICEVTTNLQKNFVIKLHPSPDEFDPTSLAREINPRIKVHKTGEILKLVEDCDVFVVIDISTVILDAQLLGKPVICVQVKDSGYGIPSVLTSNSCLIA
;
A
#
# COMPACT_ATOMS: atom_id res chain seq x y z
N TYR A 1 3.53 20.70 -29.86
CA TYR A 1 4.15 20.63 -28.52
C TYR A 1 5.38 19.75 -28.61
N THR A 2 6.48 20.15 -27.97
CA THR A 2 7.71 19.35 -27.83
C THR A 2 7.90 19.05 -26.35
N PHE A 3 7.89 17.78 -25.99
CA PHE A 3 8.10 17.34 -24.61
C PHE A 3 9.56 16.96 -24.42
N SER A 4 10.18 17.41 -23.33
CA SER A 4 11.56 17.06 -22.98
C SER A 4 11.66 15.70 -22.30
N SER A 5 10.58 15.22 -21.70
CA SER A 5 10.46 13.90 -21.08
C SER A 5 8.99 13.52 -20.89
N ILE A 6 8.75 12.24 -20.65
CA ILE A 6 7.46 11.67 -20.27
C ILE A 6 7.65 10.94 -18.95
N VAL A 7 6.70 11.11 -18.04
CA VAL A 7 6.71 10.49 -16.71
C VAL A 7 5.48 9.59 -16.59
N LEU A 8 5.69 8.35 -16.13
CA LEU A 8 4.65 7.33 -16.02
C LEU A 8 4.64 6.72 -14.61
N LEU A 9 3.49 6.22 -14.19
CA LEU A 9 3.36 5.44 -12.94
C LEU A 9 3.40 3.92 -13.20
N SER A 10 3.16 3.50 -14.44
CA SER A 10 3.17 2.09 -14.85
C SER A 10 3.45 1.97 -16.35
N GLU A 11 3.98 0.82 -16.77
CA GLU A 11 4.18 0.46 -18.19
C GLU A 11 3.17 -0.59 -18.69
N ILE A 12 2.28 -1.08 -17.83
CA ILE A 12 1.39 -2.21 -18.16
C ILE A 12 0.08 -1.78 -18.82
N GLY A 13 -0.37 -0.55 -18.57
CA GLY A 13 -1.62 -0.04 -19.10
C GLY A 13 -1.54 0.25 -20.60
N SER A 14 -2.64 0.02 -21.32
CA SER A 14 -2.68 0.15 -22.79
C SER A 14 -2.38 1.58 -23.26
N THR A 15 -2.80 2.58 -22.50
CA THR A 15 -2.54 3.99 -22.80
C THR A 15 -1.07 4.32 -22.58
N GLU A 16 -0.51 3.86 -21.46
CA GLU A 16 0.89 4.02 -21.10
C GLU A 16 1.79 3.38 -22.15
N GLN A 17 1.48 2.15 -22.60
CA GLN A 17 2.22 1.48 -23.66
C GLN A 17 2.22 2.27 -24.98
N LEU A 18 1.07 2.81 -25.39
CA LEU A 18 0.99 3.66 -26.59
C LEU A 18 1.86 4.91 -26.42
N ILE A 19 1.80 5.57 -25.27
CA ILE A 19 2.61 6.74 -24.94
C ILE A 19 4.10 6.40 -24.99
N VAL A 20 4.52 5.30 -24.38
CA VAL A 20 5.92 4.82 -24.38
C VAL A 20 6.40 4.59 -25.81
N LYS A 21 5.63 3.88 -26.66
CA LYS A 21 6.05 3.62 -28.05
C LYS A 21 6.16 4.90 -28.87
N LEU A 22 5.25 5.85 -28.67
CA LEU A 22 5.33 7.18 -29.30
C LEU A 22 6.55 7.97 -28.80
N ALA A 23 6.82 7.95 -27.49
CA ALA A 23 7.98 8.60 -26.89
C ALA A 23 9.28 8.10 -27.54
N LYS A 24 9.45 6.77 -27.63
CA LYS A 24 10.61 6.15 -28.28
C LYS A 24 10.74 6.52 -29.75
N LYS A 25 9.62 6.54 -30.50
CA LYS A 25 9.61 6.96 -31.92
C LYS A 25 10.10 8.41 -32.10
N HIS A 26 9.85 9.27 -31.12
CA HIS A 26 10.25 10.67 -31.13
C HIS A 26 11.52 10.95 -30.33
N SER A 27 12.22 9.92 -29.86
CA SER A 27 13.43 10.03 -29.02
C SER A 27 13.22 10.89 -27.77
N ILE A 28 12.03 10.81 -27.17
CA ILE A 28 11.67 11.48 -25.92
C ILE A 28 11.96 10.51 -24.76
N PRO A 29 12.78 10.91 -23.76
CA PRO A 29 13.05 10.09 -22.58
C PRO A 29 11.78 9.76 -21.79
N VAL A 30 11.69 8.53 -21.31
CA VAL A 30 10.61 8.04 -20.44
C VAL A 30 11.15 7.70 -19.06
N VAL A 31 10.48 8.21 -18.03
CA VAL A 31 10.82 8.00 -16.62
C VAL A 31 9.66 7.28 -15.93
N LEU A 32 9.94 6.13 -15.32
CA LEU A 32 9.00 5.40 -14.49
C LEU A 32 9.07 5.90 -13.04
N LEU A 33 7.94 6.19 -12.42
CA LEU A 33 7.85 6.52 -11.00
C LEU A 33 7.36 5.29 -10.22
N GLN A 34 8.01 5.01 -9.10
CA GLN A 34 7.44 4.13 -8.09
C GLN A 34 6.07 4.67 -7.64
N HIS A 35 5.03 3.84 -7.79
CA HIS A 35 3.64 4.21 -7.51
C HIS A 35 3.10 3.62 -6.20
N GLY A 36 3.78 2.63 -5.63
CA GLY A 36 3.31 1.91 -4.47
C GLY A 36 4.43 1.28 -3.66
N LEU A 37 4.04 0.71 -2.53
CA LEU A 37 4.87 -0.21 -1.76
C LEU A 37 4.82 -1.59 -2.42
N PHE A 38 5.98 -2.22 -2.63
CA PHE A 38 6.10 -3.52 -3.27
C PHE A 38 6.59 -4.59 -2.30
N TYR A 39 6.39 -5.86 -2.65
CA TYR A 39 7.03 -6.97 -1.96
C TYR A 39 8.50 -7.04 -2.38
N ASP A 40 9.39 -6.52 -1.54
CA ASP A 40 10.83 -6.43 -1.78
C ASP A 40 11.63 -7.62 -1.22
N ASP A 41 10.93 -8.70 -0.85
CA ASP A 41 11.52 -9.97 -0.45
C ASP A 41 12.20 -10.66 -1.65
N ASP A 42 13.20 -11.51 -1.39
CA ASP A 42 13.96 -12.21 -2.42
C ASP A 42 13.24 -13.48 -2.93
N VAL A 43 11.96 -13.66 -2.57
CA VAL A 43 11.10 -14.75 -3.07
C VAL A 43 10.84 -14.60 -4.58
N GLU A 44 11.00 -15.70 -5.33
CA GLU A 44 10.86 -15.70 -6.79
C GLU A 44 9.44 -15.31 -7.24
N GLU A 45 8.42 -15.80 -6.55
CA GLU A 45 7.01 -15.50 -6.81
C GLU A 45 6.71 -14.00 -6.64
N ALA A 46 7.28 -13.36 -5.63
CA ALA A 46 7.16 -11.92 -5.40
C ALA A 46 7.79 -11.12 -6.55
N ASN A 47 9.00 -11.48 -6.96
CA ASN A 47 9.70 -10.82 -8.07
C ASN A 47 9.00 -11.03 -9.41
N ASN A 48 8.46 -12.23 -9.66
CA ASN A 48 7.64 -12.49 -10.83
C ASN A 48 6.38 -11.62 -10.84
N MET A 49 5.66 -11.54 -9.71
CA MET A 49 4.49 -10.67 -9.58
C MET A 49 4.84 -9.20 -9.85
N ASN A 50 5.89 -8.67 -9.20
CA ASN A 50 6.37 -7.31 -9.40
C ASN A 50 6.70 -7.02 -10.87
N LYS A 51 7.35 -7.97 -11.56
CA LYS A 51 7.64 -7.86 -13.00
C LYS A 51 6.36 -7.78 -13.83
N PHE A 52 5.36 -8.62 -13.55
CA PHE A 52 4.07 -8.58 -14.24
C PHE A 52 3.29 -7.29 -13.97
N GLN A 53 3.43 -6.70 -12.80
CA GLN A 53 2.81 -5.43 -12.41
C GLN A 53 3.59 -4.20 -12.91
N GLY A 54 4.72 -4.39 -13.59
CA GLY A 54 5.52 -3.30 -14.14
C GLY A 54 6.25 -2.48 -13.07
N VAL A 55 6.62 -3.11 -11.94
CA VAL A 55 7.47 -2.50 -10.89
C VAL A 55 8.86 -2.19 -11.43
N PHE A 56 9.41 -3.11 -12.22
CA PHE A 56 10.72 -2.95 -12.85
C PHE A 56 10.56 -2.33 -14.26
N PRO A 57 11.34 -1.30 -14.61
CA PRO A 57 11.24 -0.66 -15.91
C PRO A 57 11.66 -1.62 -17.03
N VAL A 58 10.81 -1.79 -18.03
CA VAL A 58 11.10 -2.56 -19.24
C VAL A 58 11.49 -1.62 -20.37
N ASP A 59 10.61 -0.66 -20.67
CA ASP A 59 10.80 0.29 -21.77
C ASP A 59 11.30 1.67 -21.30
N SER A 60 11.15 2.03 -20.02
CA SER A 60 11.62 3.33 -19.50
C SER A 60 13.14 3.46 -19.55
N ASP A 61 13.59 4.69 -19.83
CA ASP A 61 15.00 5.06 -19.83
C ASP A 61 15.55 5.10 -18.40
N GLU A 62 14.74 5.60 -17.46
CA GLU A 62 15.07 5.73 -16.05
C GLU A 62 13.88 5.33 -15.16
N THR A 63 14.17 5.03 -13.89
CA THR A 63 13.17 4.83 -12.83
C THR A 63 13.51 5.68 -11.61
N ILE A 64 12.52 6.31 -11.01
CA ILE A 64 12.63 7.06 -9.77
C ILE A 64 11.97 6.26 -8.65
N VAL A 65 12.76 5.95 -7.64
CA VAL A 65 12.37 5.15 -6.47
C VAL A 65 12.37 5.99 -5.20
N TRP A 66 11.56 5.57 -4.23
CA TRP A 66 11.33 6.32 -2.99
C TRP A 66 12.48 6.21 -1.98
N GLY A 67 13.35 5.20 -2.10
CA GLY A 67 14.43 5.00 -1.15
C GLY A 67 15.40 3.88 -1.54
N HIS A 68 16.39 3.65 -0.68
CA HIS A 68 17.44 2.66 -0.92
C HIS A 68 16.94 1.21 -0.87
N ILE A 69 15.84 0.93 -0.16
CA ILE A 69 15.22 -0.39 -0.14
C ILE A 69 14.80 -0.80 -1.55
N GLU A 70 13.97 0.02 -2.20
CA GLU A 70 13.54 -0.21 -3.58
C GLU A 70 14.72 -0.14 -4.57
N LYS A 71 15.69 0.77 -4.39
CA LYS A 71 16.90 0.78 -5.24
C LYS A 71 17.60 -0.58 -5.20
N ASN A 72 17.81 -1.14 -4.01
CA ASN A 72 18.50 -2.42 -3.85
C ASN A 72 17.68 -3.57 -4.46
N HIS A 73 16.36 -3.53 -4.31
CA HIS A 73 15.45 -4.51 -4.92
C HIS A 73 15.50 -4.48 -6.45
N GLN A 74 15.50 -3.31 -7.07
CA GLN A 74 15.65 -3.12 -8.53
C GLN A 74 17.03 -3.63 -9.02
N LEU A 75 18.11 -3.32 -8.30
CA LEU A 75 19.47 -3.78 -8.63
C LEU A 75 19.57 -5.31 -8.61
N LYS A 76 19.02 -5.95 -7.56
CA LYS A 76 18.98 -7.42 -7.44
C LYS A 76 18.21 -8.07 -8.60
N ASN A 77 17.19 -7.38 -9.11
CA ASN A 77 16.37 -7.84 -10.24
C ASN A 77 16.93 -7.40 -11.61
N GLY A 78 18.20 -7.00 -11.67
CA GLY A 78 18.93 -6.81 -12.93
C GLY A 78 18.77 -5.42 -13.57
N ILE A 79 18.14 -4.47 -12.88
CA ILE A 79 18.09 -3.09 -13.34
C ILE A 79 19.45 -2.44 -13.10
N LYS A 80 19.96 -1.75 -14.12
CA LYS A 80 21.28 -1.13 -14.06
C LYS A 80 21.26 0.10 -13.15
N GLU A 81 22.33 0.31 -12.39
CA GLU A 81 22.41 1.40 -11.42
C GLU A 81 22.23 2.78 -12.05
N GLU A 82 22.78 3.00 -13.25
CA GLU A 82 22.66 4.27 -13.97
C GLU A 82 21.22 4.62 -14.37
N LYS A 83 20.29 3.66 -14.35
CA LYS A 83 18.87 3.90 -14.61
C LYS A 83 18.08 4.29 -13.36
N ILE A 84 18.61 4.08 -12.15
CA ILE A 84 17.85 4.19 -10.91
C ILE A 84 18.18 5.49 -10.20
N GLN A 85 17.19 6.37 -10.07
CA GLN A 85 17.29 7.59 -9.29
C GLN A 85 16.55 7.45 -7.95
N VAL A 86 17.22 7.77 -6.84
CA VAL A 86 16.61 7.77 -5.50
C VAL A 86 16.24 9.20 -5.13
N LEU A 87 14.98 9.58 -5.34
CA LEU A 87 14.51 10.95 -5.09
C LEU A 87 13.44 11.06 -4.00
N GLY A 88 12.89 9.94 -3.53
CA GLY A 88 11.80 9.96 -2.56
C GLY A 88 10.42 10.07 -3.23
N ASN A 89 9.41 10.35 -2.42
CA ASN A 89 8.05 10.65 -2.89
C ASN A 89 7.61 12.00 -2.31
N PRO A 90 7.30 13.00 -3.14
CA PRO A 90 6.91 14.34 -2.67
C PRO A 90 5.63 14.33 -1.82
N TYR A 91 4.80 13.29 -1.92
CA TYR A 91 3.66 13.09 -1.03
C TYR A 91 4.08 13.06 0.44
N TYR A 92 5.22 12.45 0.77
CA TYR A 92 5.66 12.29 2.17
C TYR A 92 6.32 13.55 2.75
N ASP A 93 6.76 14.48 1.90
CA ASP A 93 7.34 15.75 2.37
C ASP A 93 6.37 16.53 3.26
N ARG A 94 5.06 16.41 2.98
CA ARG A 94 4.00 17.09 3.74
C ARG A 94 3.68 16.43 5.09
N ILE A 95 4.17 15.22 5.35
CA ILE A 95 3.94 14.48 6.61
C ILE A 95 5.02 14.81 7.65
N ARG A 96 6.18 15.30 7.20
CA ARG A 96 7.31 15.61 8.06
C ARG A 96 6.93 16.64 9.14
N ASN A 97 7.40 16.40 10.36
CA ASN A 97 7.22 17.28 11.53
C ASN A 97 5.77 17.53 11.95
N ARG A 98 4.83 16.64 11.60
CA ARG A 98 3.46 16.71 12.11
C ARG A 98 3.37 16.26 13.56
N PRO A 99 2.47 16.84 14.37
CA PRO A 99 2.28 16.43 15.75
C PRO A 99 1.72 15.00 15.83
N ASN A 100 2.13 14.27 16.86
CA ASN A 100 1.62 12.94 17.18
C ASN A 100 0.88 12.99 18.55
N PRO A 101 -0.36 13.52 18.59
CA PRO A 101 -1.12 13.59 19.82
C PRO A 101 -1.63 12.22 20.25
N LYS A 102 -1.84 12.04 21.55
CA LYS A 102 -2.62 10.91 22.08
C LYS A 102 -4.10 11.23 22.02
N THR A 103 -4.89 10.42 21.33
CA THR A 103 -6.29 10.71 21.00
C THR A 103 -7.27 9.68 21.54
N ASN A 104 -6.81 8.55 22.10
CA ASN A 104 -7.64 7.40 22.50
C ASN A 104 -8.37 6.71 21.32
N HIS A 105 -7.89 6.88 20.09
CA HIS A 105 -8.48 6.30 18.89
C HIS A 105 -7.65 5.16 18.31
N ILE A 106 -8.32 4.15 17.79
CA ILE A 106 -7.74 3.10 16.95
C ILE A 106 -8.33 3.26 15.56
N LEU A 107 -7.48 3.24 14.54
CA LEU A 107 -7.89 3.25 13.14
C LEU A 107 -7.62 1.87 12.54
N LEU A 108 -8.61 1.30 11.85
CA LEU A 108 -8.42 0.17 10.96
C LEU A 108 -8.47 0.64 9.51
N ALA A 109 -7.44 0.39 8.72
CA ALA A 109 -7.54 0.39 7.27
C ALA A 109 -7.83 -1.03 6.77
N THR A 110 -8.91 -1.20 6.00
CA THR A 110 -9.17 -2.49 5.35
C THR A 110 -8.42 -2.57 4.04
N SER A 111 -7.98 -3.77 3.70
CA SER A 111 -7.47 -4.14 2.37
C SER A 111 -7.94 -5.57 2.13
N GLY A 112 -9.20 -5.69 1.72
CA GLY A 112 -9.91 -6.94 1.59
C GLY A 112 -9.44 -7.78 0.40
N PRO A 113 -10.00 -8.98 0.24
CA PRO A 113 -9.77 -9.80 -0.93
C PRO A 113 -10.13 -9.03 -2.20
N VAL A 114 -9.20 -8.99 -3.16
CA VAL A 114 -9.35 -8.21 -4.39
C VAL A 114 -9.67 -9.13 -5.56
N ILE A 115 -10.39 -8.61 -6.56
CA ILE A 115 -10.86 -9.42 -7.70
C ILE A 115 -9.72 -9.82 -8.66
N GLU A 116 -8.59 -9.13 -8.57
CA GLU A 116 -7.41 -9.32 -9.42
C GLU A 116 -6.58 -10.55 -9.00
N ASN A 117 -6.85 -11.16 -7.84
CA ASN A 117 -6.14 -12.35 -7.36
C ASN A 117 -7.13 -13.50 -7.11
N SER A 118 -6.90 -14.66 -7.73
CA SER A 118 -7.81 -15.81 -7.58
C SER A 118 -7.83 -16.39 -6.17
N ILE A 119 -6.73 -16.29 -5.42
CA ILE A 119 -6.63 -16.77 -4.02
C ILE A 119 -7.55 -15.96 -3.10
N ASP A 120 -7.72 -14.68 -3.42
CA ASP A 120 -8.57 -13.76 -2.68
C ASP A 120 -10.07 -14.10 -2.84
N LEU A 121 -10.44 -14.73 -3.94
CA LEU A 121 -11.82 -15.07 -4.26
C LEU A 121 -12.30 -16.40 -3.65
N THR A 122 -11.45 -17.06 -2.84
CA THR A 122 -11.87 -18.27 -2.13
C THR A 122 -12.81 -17.93 -0.97
N ILE A 123 -13.75 -18.83 -0.69
CA ILE A 123 -14.67 -18.69 0.45
C ILE A 123 -13.89 -18.53 1.75
N GLU A 124 -12.82 -19.31 1.92
CA GLU A 124 -11.95 -19.28 3.10
C GLU A 124 -11.34 -17.88 3.32
N THR A 125 -10.75 -17.27 2.29
CA THR A 125 -10.14 -15.93 2.40
C THR A 125 -11.20 -14.86 2.72
N ILE A 126 -12.38 -14.94 2.10
CA ILE A 126 -13.49 -14.00 2.34
C ILE A 126 -14.02 -14.13 3.77
N GLU A 127 -14.29 -15.35 4.23
CA GLU A 127 -14.76 -15.61 5.60
C GLU A 127 -13.72 -15.21 6.63
N LYS A 128 -12.43 -15.50 6.38
CA LYS A 128 -11.31 -15.08 7.25
C LYS A 128 -11.22 -13.57 7.34
N ASN A 129 -11.38 -12.83 6.23
CA ASN A 129 -11.40 -11.37 6.25
C ASN A 129 -12.53 -10.82 7.12
N GLN A 130 -13.76 -11.32 6.93
CA GLN A 130 -14.93 -10.87 7.70
C GLN A 130 -14.79 -11.22 9.19
N ALA A 131 -14.32 -12.44 9.50
CA ALA A 131 -14.07 -12.87 10.87
C ALA A 131 -12.97 -12.03 11.55
N THR A 132 -11.92 -11.65 10.80
CA THR A 132 -10.84 -10.78 11.28
C THR A 132 -11.36 -9.39 11.61
N ILE A 133 -12.11 -8.76 10.69
CA ILE A 133 -12.73 -7.45 10.93
C ILE A 133 -13.67 -7.50 12.14
N LYS A 134 -14.51 -8.54 12.24
CA LYS A 134 -15.38 -8.78 13.39
C LYS A 134 -14.58 -8.86 14.68
N LYS A 135 -13.50 -9.64 14.70
CA LYS A 135 -12.67 -9.79 15.89
C LYS A 135 -12.02 -8.49 16.32
N ILE A 136 -11.52 -7.69 15.37
CA ILE A 136 -10.95 -6.37 15.66
C ILE A 136 -12.02 -5.43 16.25
N CYS A 137 -13.25 -5.44 15.72
CA CYS A 137 -14.36 -4.66 16.28
C CYS A 137 -14.69 -5.07 17.73
N GLU A 138 -14.72 -6.37 18.02
CA GLU A 138 -14.96 -6.89 19.37
C GLU A 138 -13.85 -6.49 20.35
N VAL A 139 -12.59 -6.68 19.96
CA VAL A 139 -11.42 -6.33 20.79
C VAL A 139 -11.38 -4.84 21.09
N THR A 140 -11.52 -3.99 20.08
CA THR A 140 -11.48 -2.53 20.24
C THR A 140 -12.66 -2.00 21.08
N THR A 141 -13.84 -2.62 20.95
CA THR A 141 -15.01 -2.31 21.78
C THR A 141 -14.76 -2.67 23.24
N ASN A 142 -14.17 -3.83 23.53
CA ASN A 142 -13.82 -4.24 24.89
C ASN A 142 -12.75 -3.36 25.54
N LEU A 143 -11.81 -2.84 24.74
CA LEU A 143 -10.80 -1.88 25.19
C LEU A 143 -11.37 -0.47 25.47
N GLN A 144 -12.66 -0.23 25.17
CA GLN A 144 -13.33 1.07 25.31
C GLN A 144 -12.60 2.21 24.58
N LYS A 145 -11.96 1.89 23.44
CA LYS A 145 -11.30 2.87 22.57
C LYS A 145 -12.27 3.39 21.52
N ASN A 146 -12.04 4.61 21.06
CA ASN A 146 -12.77 5.12 19.90
C ASN A 146 -12.25 4.40 18.66
N PHE A 147 -13.13 3.71 17.92
CA PHE A 147 -12.73 2.90 16.79
C PHE A 147 -13.32 3.43 15.48
N VAL A 148 -12.44 3.58 14.49
CA VAL A 148 -12.78 4.05 13.15
C VAL A 148 -12.25 3.04 12.14
N ILE A 149 -13.04 2.74 11.12
CA ILE A 149 -12.65 1.91 9.99
C ILE A 149 -12.57 2.81 8.75
N LYS A 150 -11.48 2.75 8.00
CA LYS A 150 -11.33 3.34 6.66
C LYS A 150 -11.30 2.21 5.64
N LEU A 151 -12.24 2.24 4.70
CA LEU A 151 -12.35 1.30 3.61
C LEU A 151 -11.24 1.55 2.55
N HIS A 152 -10.71 0.51 1.94
CA HIS A 152 -9.91 0.66 0.71
C HIS A 152 -10.75 1.37 -0.39
N PRO A 153 -10.17 2.23 -1.24
CA PRO A 153 -10.91 2.92 -2.29
C PRO A 153 -11.40 2.03 -3.43
N SER A 154 -10.98 0.75 -3.48
CA SER A 154 -11.44 -0.19 -4.51
C SER A 154 -12.97 -0.33 -4.44
N PRO A 155 -13.68 -0.29 -5.58
CA PRO A 155 -15.13 -0.44 -5.62
C PRO A 155 -15.60 -1.81 -5.13
N ASP A 156 -14.74 -2.84 -5.24
CA ASP A 156 -15.06 -4.23 -4.89
C ASP A 156 -14.74 -4.58 -3.43
N GLU A 157 -14.25 -3.61 -2.66
CA GLU A 157 -13.91 -3.81 -1.25
C GLU A 157 -15.15 -4.15 -0.41
N PHE A 158 -15.06 -5.18 0.42
CA PHE A 158 -16.12 -5.56 1.36
C PHE A 158 -16.44 -4.42 2.32
N ASP A 159 -17.68 -3.92 2.31
CA ASP A 159 -18.14 -2.89 3.25
C ASP A 159 -18.50 -3.49 4.62
N PRO A 160 -17.71 -3.23 5.68
CA PRO A 160 -17.95 -3.82 6.99
C PRO A 160 -18.99 -3.05 7.81
N THR A 161 -19.68 -2.04 7.25
CA THR A 161 -20.55 -1.13 8.00
C THR A 161 -21.61 -1.87 8.84
N SER A 162 -22.34 -2.81 8.23
CA SER A 162 -23.38 -3.56 8.94
C SER A 162 -22.80 -4.44 10.06
N LEU A 163 -21.73 -5.18 9.73
CA LEU A 163 -21.02 -6.06 10.67
C LEU A 163 -20.44 -5.29 11.86
N ALA A 164 -19.78 -4.15 11.61
CA ALA A 164 -19.20 -3.32 12.66
C ALA A 164 -20.27 -2.70 13.58
N ARG A 165 -21.37 -2.22 13.00
CA ARG A 165 -22.46 -1.58 13.76
C ARG A 165 -23.27 -2.56 14.60
N GLU A 166 -23.38 -3.82 14.18
CA GLU A 166 -23.98 -4.88 14.98
C GLU A 166 -23.22 -5.10 16.30
N ILE A 167 -21.89 -5.03 16.24
CA ILE A 167 -21.01 -5.22 17.40
C ILE A 167 -21.01 -3.97 18.29
N ASN A 168 -20.86 -2.79 17.69
CA ASN A 168 -20.87 -1.52 18.40
C ASN A 168 -21.37 -0.39 17.48
N PRO A 169 -22.57 0.15 17.72
CA PRO A 169 -23.18 1.15 16.84
C PRO A 169 -22.42 2.48 16.79
N ARG A 170 -21.45 2.70 17.68
CA ARG A 170 -20.59 3.89 17.68
C ARG A 170 -19.42 3.81 16.69
N ILE A 171 -19.12 2.63 16.14
CA ILE A 171 -18.03 2.48 15.16
C ILE A 171 -18.37 3.25 13.89
N LYS A 172 -17.44 4.10 13.45
CA LYS A 172 -17.57 4.87 12.21
C LYS A 172 -16.82 4.19 11.09
N VAL A 173 -17.48 4.02 9.94
CA VAL A 173 -16.87 3.49 8.71
C VAL A 173 -16.81 4.59 7.67
N HIS A 174 -15.59 4.95 7.27
CA HIS A 174 -15.30 5.93 6.24
C HIS A 174 -15.03 5.20 4.92
N LYS A 175 -15.91 5.38 3.93
CA LYS A 175 -15.77 4.73 2.62
C LYS A 175 -14.83 5.49 1.71
N THR A 176 -14.94 6.81 1.71
CA THR A 176 -14.15 7.72 0.85
C THR A 176 -13.30 8.68 1.69
N GLY A 177 -12.52 9.50 1.01
CA GLY A 177 -11.66 10.53 1.63
C GLY A 177 -10.24 10.07 1.87
N GLU A 178 -9.36 11.05 2.12
CA GLU A 178 -7.95 10.86 2.40
C GLU A 178 -7.74 10.26 3.79
N ILE A 179 -6.87 9.25 3.90
CA ILE A 179 -6.64 8.54 5.16
C ILE A 179 -5.71 9.30 6.12
N LEU A 180 -4.80 10.13 5.61
CA LEU A 180 -3.75 10.78 6.39
C LEU A 180 -4.29 11.44 7.66
N LYS A 181 -5.42 12.16 7.57
CA LYS A 181 -6.02 12.82 8.73
C LYS A 181 -6.49 11.83 9.80
N LEU A 182 -7.02 10.68 9.38
CA LEU A 182 -7.43 9.62 10.31
C LEU A 182 -6.20 8.98 10.98
N VAL A 183 -5.09 8.83 10.27
CA VAL A 183 -3.84 8.29 10.82
C VAL A 183 -3.25 9.25 11.86
N GLU A 184 -3.24 10.57 11.59
CA GLU A 184 -2.82 11.59 12.56
C GLU A 184 -3.60 11.51 13.87
N ASP A 185 -4.91 11.29 13.74
CA ASP A 185 -5.85 11.30 14.85
C ASP A 185 -5.95 9.94 15.55
N CYS A 186 -5.15 8.93 15.22
CA CYS A 186 -5.12 7.62 15.89
C CYS A 186 -3.93 7.44 16.85
N ASP A 187 -4.06 6.62 17.88
CA ASP A 187 -2.95 6.18 18.76
C ASP A 187 -2.26 4.93 18.22
N VAL A 188 -3.03 4.04 17.60
CA VAL A 188 -2.57 2.77 17.01
C VAL A 188 -3.27 2.62 15.67
N PHE A 189 -2.46 2.34 14.65
CA PHE A 189 -2.95 2.04 13.32
C PHE A 189 -2.96 0.53 13.10
N VAL A 190 -4.13 -0.01 12.77
CA VAL A 190 -4.31 -1.41 12.38
C VAL A 190 -4.55 -1.44 10.89
N VAL A 191 -3.91 -2.36 10.19
CA VAL A 191 -4.10 -2.57 8.76
C VAL A 191 -4.33 -4.05 8.51
N ILE A 192 -5.23 -4.37 7.59
CA ILE A 192 -5.36 -5.74 7.06
C ILE A 192 -4.39 -5.86 5.90
N ASP A 193 -3.52 -6.86 5.95
CA ASP A 193 -2.48 -7.13 4.95
C ASP A 193 -1.58 -5.91 4.64
N ILE A 194 -0.74 -6.02 3.61
CA ILE A 194 0.17 -4.95 3.22
C ILE A 194 -0.60 -3.79 2.56
N SER A 195 -0.22 -2.55 2.88
CA SER A 195 -0.73 -1.37 2.18
C SER A 195 0.25 -0.21 2.26
N THR A 196 0.29 0.63 1.22
CA THR A 196 1.16 1.83 1.18
C THR A 196 0.88 2.77 2.36
N VAL A 197 -0.35 2.79 2.89
CA VAL A 197 -0.74 3.65 4.02
C VAL A 197 -0.01 3.32 5.33
N ILE A 198 0.68 2.18 5.40
CA ILE A 198 1.60 1.86 6.51
C ILE A 198 2.68 2.94 6.65
N LEU A 199 3.18 3.46 5.52
CA LEU A 199 4.21 4.50 5.51
C LEU A 199 3.73 5.81 6.14
N ASP A 200 2.45 6.18 5.95
CA ASP A 200 1.85 7.36 6.60
C ASP A 200 1.95 7.24 8.12
N ALA A 201 1.60 6.07 8.67
CA ALA A 201 1.65 5.80 10.10
C ALA A 201 3.09 5.78 10.63
N GLN A 202 3.99 5.11 9.94
CA GLN A 202 5.41 5.05 10.34
C GLN A 202 6.07 6.42 10.34
N LEU A 203 5.82 7.25 9.31
CA LEU A 203 6.35 8.61 9.23
C LEU A 203 5.77 9.54 10.30
N LEU A 204 4.54 9.30 10.74
CA LEU A 204 3.91 9.99 11.88
C LEU A 204 4.35 9.43 13.25
N GLY A 205 5.18 8.39 13.27
CA GLY A 205 5.60 7.71 14.49
C GLY A 205 4.46 6.99 15.22
N LYS A 206 3.44 6.55 14.48
CA LYS A 206 2.32 5.76 15.00
C LYS A 206 2.71 4.27 14.99
N PRO A 207 2.47 3.52 16.07
CA PRO A 207 2.63 2.07 16.05
C PRO A 207 1.64 1.44 15.07
N VAL A 208 2.12 0.50 14.26
CA VAL A 208 1.33 -0.24 13.27
C VAL A 208 1.14 -1.69 13.70
N ILE A 209 -0.06 -2.21 13.55
CA ILE A 209 -0.37 -3.65 13.66
C ILE A 209 -0.90 -4.10 12.30
N CYS A 210 -0.12 -4.93 11.59
CA CYS A 210 -0.52 -5.56 10.35
C CYS A 210 -1.11 -6.93 10.67
N VAL A 211 -2.41 -7.10 10.42
CA VAL A 211 -3.11 -8.37 10.61
C VAL A 211 -3.17 -9.11 9.28
N GLN A 212 -2.51 -10.26 9.19
CA GLN A 212 -2.42 -11.00 7.93
C GLN A 212 -3.65 -11.89 7.72
N VAL A 213 -4.46 -11.51 6.73
CA VAL A 213 -5.61 -12.29 6.30
C VAL A 213 -5.18 -13.23 5.18
N LYS A 214 -4.40 -12.75 4.22
CA LYS A 214 -3.97 -13.52 3.05
C LYS A 214 -2.57 -14.06 3.23
N ASP A 215 -2.34 -15.27 2.73
CA ASP A 215 -0.99 -15.76 2.45
C ASP A 215 -0.76 -15.69 0.94
N SER A 216 -0.03 -14.67 0.51
CA SER A 216 0.31 -14.48 -0.90
C SER A 216 1.49 -15.34 -1.35
N GLY A 217 2.23 -15.94 -0.41
CA GLY A 217 3.50 -16.60 -0.70
C GLY A 217 4.61 -15.63 -1.15
N TYR A 218 4.47 -14.31 -0.95
CA TYR A 218 5.44 -13.30 -1.41
C TYR A 218 6.49 -12.90 -0.35
N GLY A 219 6.58 -13.64 0.74
CA GLY A 219 7.50 -13.32 1.84
C GLY A 219 7.05 -12.14 2.69
N ILE A 220 7.99 -11.57 3.47
CA ILE A 220 7.72 -10.46 4.38
C ILE A 220 8.49 -9.22 3.89
N PRO A 221 7.78 -8.22 3.35
CA PRO A 221 8.41 -7.00 2.83
C PRO A 221 9.07 -6.19 3.96
N SER A 222 10.15 -5.47 3.62
CA SER A 222 10.99 -4.75 4.59
C SER A 222 10.23 -3.70 5.40
N VAL A 223 9.11 -3.17 4.88
CA VAL A 223 8.30 -2.20 5.64
C VAL A 223 7.72 -2.80 6.93
N LEU A 224 7.43 -4.12 6.90
CA LEU A 224 6.82 -4.85 8.01
C LEU A 224 7.86 -5.38 9.00
N THR A 225 9.14 -5.45 8.60
CA THR A 225 10.24 -5.93 9.47
C THR A 225 10.83 -4.83 10.33
N SER A 226 10.39 -3.59 10.14
CA SER A 226 10.76 -2.46 11.00
C SER A 226 10.18 -2.63 12.41
N ASN A 227 10.88 -2.12 13.43
CA ASN A 227 10.39 -2.10 14.82
C ASN A 227 9.11 -1.23 15.01
N SER A 228 8.65 -0.54 13.97
CA SER A 228 7.41 0.24 13.97
C SER A 228 6.16 -0.57 13.58
N CYS A 229 6.31 -1.82 13.14
CA CYS A 229 5.20 -2.69 12.75
C CYS A 229 5.21 -4.00 13.54
N LEU A 230 4.07 -4.37 14.10
CA LEU A 230 3.81 -5.71 14.62
C LEU A 230 3.03 -6.50 13.56
N ILE A 231 3.48 -7.71 13.24
CA ILE A 231 2.75 -8.65 12.39
C ILE A 231 1.96 -9.59 13.32
N ALA A 232 0.65 -9.73 13.08
CA ALA A 232 -0.28 -10.48 13.92
C ALA A 232 -1.14 -11.45 13.10
#